data_AF-A0A2A9DN99-F1
#
_entry.id   AF-A0A2A9DN99-F1
#
_cell.length_a   1.000
_cell.length_b   1.000
_cell.length_c   1.000
_cell.angle_alpha   90.00
_cell.angle_beta   90.00
_cell.angle_gamma   90.00
#
_symmetry.space_group_name_H-M   'P 1'
#
loop_
_entity.id
_entity.type
_entity.pdbx_description
1 polymer ?
#
loop_
_entity_poly.entity_id
_entity_poly.type
_entity_poly.pdbx_seq_one_letter_code
_entity_poly.pdbx_strand_id
1 'polypeptide(L)'
;MTKLGAWRVTLATTATLALVGAGLPVAHAADSTLTANTPQIAATEAPGCTAVENPKKQDLDVKFEVLGPSEINPGQDLHYKLRGEGYNPGTTPGATNGFYLVLAPTSVWRLGMCNTMTGDGDSLQAQWITPAQLNRQGGKFDIDFTIKADSLSPGKTYTLGIMAAHGLALTERYFDRGITIKVPETATSGVPDATAVAGNATKTPKGLIDVDVTWNYPETVPGTSWRVAMQCVENCVSTRPRTIDLAQSDRRSYTFTDSDAGVYVASVTASRTIDGSVVSSHAVESERFIVGDVQAPVSRKLEVTGGTTDAGEYVKPGTQVTVTPDSAPGKKLERWDVPGVTDAVTDPATGALTFPMPDAPVHAKAVYADRGRLSLPATVHPGERIELVAEDLLPGEDVTFALGRRAAAKKLGTVTADATGRATMPFTVPADAVPGGLTVSAYLTGYEREATLTIVKPESPQTPEPSEPSAPHASEESMPTWAVAVLSVISTLAAVILGIGLNSPVFKAALNKFVHP
;
A
#
# COMPACT_ATOMS: atom_id res chain seq x y z
N MET A 1 59.74 13.71 54.84
CA MET A 1 60.68 13.83 53.70
C MET A 1 59.84 13.87 52.43
N THR A 2 59.58 15.07 51.88
CA THR A 2 60.05 15.53 50.55
C THR A 2 59.54 14.68 49.38
N LYS A 3 58.95 15.16 48.29
CA LYS A 3 58.75 16.50 47.72
C LYS A 3 57.72 16.34 46.58
N LEU A 4 56.97 17.40 46.29
CA LEU A 4 56.29 17.60 45.01
C LEU A 4 57.30 17.58 43.84
N GLY A 5 56.89 17.04 42.69
CA GLY A 5 57.65 17.06 41.44
C GLY A 5 56.72 16.96 40.23
N ALA A 6 56.53 18.09 39.55
CA ALA A 6 55.67 18.30 38.40
C ALA A 6 56.19 17.64 37.13
N TRP A 7 55.29 17.18 36.25
CA TRP A 7 55.55 17.09 34.81
C TRP A 7 54.51 17.86 34.02
N ARG A 8 55.04 18.67 33.10
CA ARG A 8 54.38 19.70 32.30
C ARG A 8 53.50 19.09 31.21
N VAL A 9 52.28 19.61 31.08
CA VAL A 9 51.45 19.46 29.87
C VAL A 9 51.79 20.62 28.94
N THR A 10 52.28 20.30 27.75
CA THR A 10 52.52 21.27 26.68
C THR A 10 51.20 21.56 25.97
N LEU A 11 50.79 22.83 25.95
CA LEU A 11 49.67 23.31 25.14
C LEU A 11 49.95 23.08 23.65
N ALA A 12 49.03 22.39 22.97
CA ALA A 12 48.87 22.48 21.53
C ALA A 12 47.63 23.33 21.25
N THR A 13 47.84 24.33 20.40
CA THR A 13 46.96 25.40 19.95
C THR A 13 45.61 24.91 19.39
N THR A 14 44.57 25.61 19.81
CA THR A 14 43.19 25.60 19.32
C THR A 14 43.12 25.74 17.80
N ALA A 15 42.58 24.71 17.13
CA ALA A 15 41.95 24.86 15.82
C ALA A 15 40.44 25.04 16.06
N THR A 16 39.97 26.26 15.85
CA THR A 16 38.55 26.62 15.89
C THR A 16 37.86 25.98 14.69
N LEU A 17 37.28 24.80 14.86
CA LEU A 17 36.35 24.24 13.89
C LEU A 17 34.97 24.85 14.17
N ALA A 18 34.58 25.82 13.34
CA ALA A 18 33.23 26.37 13.33
C ALA A 18 32.25 25.26 12.90
N LEU A 19 31.66 24.57 13.87
CA LEU A 19 30.42 23.85 13.66
C LEU A 19 29.33 24.89 13.41
N VAL A 20 28.93 25.01 12.15
CA VAL A 20 27.63 25.56 11.78
C VAL A 20 26.57 24.60 12.33
N GLY A 21 26.24 24.78 13.61
CA GLY A 21 25.04 24.25 14.18
C GLY A 21 23.88 24.99 13.55
N ALA A 22 23.22 24.38 12.57
CA ALA A 22 21.85 24.71 12.23
C ALA A 22 20.96 24.29 13.41
N GLY A 23 21.08 25.01 14.52
CA GLY A 23 20.06 25.06 15.54
C GLY A 23 18.88 25.76 14.91
N LEU A 24 17.97 24.98 14.34
CA LEU A 24 16.62 25.45 14.09
C LEU A 24 16.11 25.99 15.43
N PRO A 25 15.72 27.28 15.53
CA PRO A 25 15.04 27.74 16.71
C PRO A 25 13.78 26.88 16.81
N VAL A 26 13.59 26.19 17.94
CA VAL A 26 12.25 25.82 18.37
C VAL A 26 11.56 27.16 18.58
N ALA A 27 10.87 27.62 17.53
CA ALA A 27 9.92 28.70 17.65
C ALA A 27 8.90 28.22 18.68
N HIS A 28 9.03 28.72 19.91
CA HIS A 28 7.89 28.79 20.79
C HIS A 28 6.88 29.62 20.00
N ALA A 29 5.83 28.96 19.51
CA ALA A 29 4.70 29.65 18.92
C ALA A 29 4.31 30.75 19.90
N ALA A 30 4.41 32.00 19.47
CA ALA A 30 3.96 33.11 20.29
C ALA A 30 2.48 32.87 20.59
N ASP A 31 2.11 32.84 21.87
CA ASP A 31 0.71 32.84 22.30
C ASP A 31 0.01 34.01 21.61
N SER A 32 -0.79 33.72 20.59
CA SER A 32 -1.54 34.72 19.85
C SER A 32 -2.77 35.09 20.66
N THR A 33 -2.90 36.36 21.01
CA THR A 33 -4.12 36.94 21.56
C THR A 33 -5.23 36.87 20.50
N LEU A 34 -6.17 35.93 20.65
CA LEU A 34 -7.44 36.01 19.94
C LEU A 34 -8.29 37.05 20.66
N THR A 35 -8.13 38.32 20.29
CA THR A 35 -8.98 39.40 20.79
C THR A 35 -10.40 39.16 20.30
N ALA A 36 -11.27 38.72 21.21
CA ALA A 36 -12.71 38.62 20.99
C ALA A 36 -13.32 40.03 20.91
N ASN A 37 -13.03 40.75 19.83
CA ASN A 37 -13.92 41.80 19.38
C ASN A 37 -15.23 41.12 18.99
N THR A 38 -16.32 41.48 19.67
CA THR A 38 -17.75 41.29 19.34
C THR A 38 -18.06 40.11 18.39
N PRO A 39 -18.82 39.07 18.81
CA PRO A 39 -18.91 37.80 18.11
C PRO A 39 -19.10 37.98 16.61
N GLN A 40 -18.09 37.65 15.80
CA GLN A 40 -18.29 37.51 14.37
C GLN A 40 -19.16 36.27 14.15
N ILE A 41 -20.45 36.56 13.99
CA ILE A 41 -21.49 35.65 13.54
C ILE A 41 -21.10 35.20 12.12
N ALA A 42 -20.69 33.95 11.98
CA ALA A 42 -20.80 33.26 10.70
C ALA A 42 -21.04 31.77 10.96
N ALA A 43 -22.28 31.34 10.78
CA ALA A 43 -22.57 30.00 10.25
C ALA A 43 -24.07 29.86 9.98
N THR A 44 -24.46 29.81 8.71
CA THR A 44 -25.73 29.21 8.31
C THR A 44 -25.72 27.71 8.63
N GLU A 45 -26.87 27.21 9.10
CA GLU A 45 -27.30 25.80 9.16
C GLU A 45 -26.57 24.85 10.14
N ALA A 46 -27.07 24.82 11.39
CA ALA A 46 -26.93 23.66 12.29
C ALA A 46 -28.33 23.03 12.50
N PRO A 47 -28.51 21.71 12.28
CA PRO A 47 -29.79 21.03 12.52
C PRO A 47 -30.24 21.17 13.98
N GLY A 48 -31.52 21.53 14.21
CA GLY A 48 -32.12 21.61 15.55
C GLY A 48 -32.04 22.98 16.24
N CYS A 49 -31.26 23.93 15.71
CA CYS A 49 -31.26 25.30 16.20
C CYS A 49 -32.33 26.13 15.47
N THR A 50 -33.58 26.11 15.98
CA THR A 50 -34.70 26.89 15.44
C THR A 50 -34.92 28.23 16.16
N ALA A 51 -34.01 28.61 17.06
CA ALA A 51 -34.22 29.77 17.93
C ALA A 51 -34.07 31.10 17.19
N VAL A 52 -35.11 31.93 17.33
CA VAL A 52 -35.10 33.36 17.02
C VAL A 52 -34.02 34.04 17.85
N GLU A 53 -33.25 34.95 17.24
CA GLU A 53 -32.25 35.81 17.90
C GLU A 53 -32.80 36.31 19.26
N ASN A 54 -32.08 36.09 20.36
CA ASN A 54 -32.56 36.50 21.68
C ASN A 54 -32.76 38.03 21.71
N PRO A 55 -33.98 38.53 21.95
CA PRO A 55 -34.28 39.96 21.85
C PRO A 55 -33.63 40.78 22.98
N LYS A 56 -33.13 40.15 24.05
CA LYS A 56 -32.41 40.84 25.13
C LYS A 56 -30.96 41.09 24.73
N LYS A 57 -30.70 42.15 23.95
CA LYS A 57 -29.35 42.73 23.81
C LYS A 57 -29.05 43.60 25.03
N GLN A 58 -28.69 42.98 26.14
CA GLN A 58 -28.06 43.70 27.25
C GLN A 58 -26.58 43.86 26.94
N ASP A 59 -26.13 45.11 26.89
CA ASP A 59 -24.70 45.39 26.87
C ASP A 59 -24.14 45.08 28.26
N LEU A 60 -23.14 44.20 28.31
CA LEU A 60 -22.51 43.78 29.54
C LEU A 60 -21.13 44.42 29.58
N ASP A 61 -20.86 45.22 30.61
CA ASP A 61 -19.52 45.75 30.89
C ASP A 61 -18.63 44.64 31.48
N VAL A 62 -18.37 43.63 30.64
CA VAL A 62 -17.53 42.47 30.95
C VAL A 62 -16.44 42.34 29.90
N LYS A 63 -15.24 41.95 30.35
CA LYS A 63 -14.11 41.63 29.46
C LYS A 63 -13.92 40.14 29.44
N PHE A 64 -13.66 39.59 28.26
CA PHE A 64 -13.38 38.17 28.08
C PHE A 64 -12.28 37.97 27.05
N GLU A 65 -11.32 37.12 27.38
CA GLU A 65 -10.19 36.77 26.53
C GLU A 65 -10.00 35.26 26.55
N VAL A 66 -9.72 34.71 25.36
CA VAL A 66 -9.27 33.31 25.21
C VAL A 66 -7.90 33.34 24.55
N LEU A 67 -6.90 32.86 25.27
CA LEU A 67 -5.56 32.62 24.76
C LEU A 67 -5.43 31.14 24.44
N GLY A 68 -4.77 30.82 23.34
CA GLY A 68 -4.55 29.43 22.93
C GLY A 68 -3.78 29.36 21.63
N PRO A 69 -3.56 28.14 21.12
CA PRO A 69 -2.78 27.95 19.91
C PRO A 69 -3.49 28.53 18.69
N SER A 70 -2.71 29.13 17.78
CA SER A 70 -3.19 29.62 16.48
C SER A 70 -3.47 28.48 15.49
N GLU A 71 -2.83 27.33 15.68
CA GLU A 71 -2.98 26.13 14.86
C GLU A 71 -3.59 25.00 15.69
N ILE A 72 -4.57 24.30 15.11
CA ILE A 72 -5.29 23.23 15.78
C ILE A 72 -4.70 21.89 15.35
N ASN A 73 -3.92 21.27 16.24
CA ASN A 73 -3.48 19.89 16.13
C ASN A 73 -4.25 19.01 17.11
N PRO A 74 -5.38 18.42 16.71
CA PRO A 74 -6.21 17.59 17.60
C PRO A 74 -5.56 16.27 18.01
N GLY A 75 -4.41 15.88 17.44
CA GLY A 75 -3.61 14.74 17.91
C GLY A 75 -2.75 15.04 19.14
N GLN A 76 -2.78 16.28 19.64
CA GLN A 76 -2.02 16.73 20.82
C GLN A 76 -2.96 17.41 21.83
N ASP A 77 -2.51 17.48 23.08
CA ASP A 77 -3.19 18.29 24.09
C ASP A 77 -3.18 19.76 23.63
N LEU A 78 -4.37 20.39 23.56
CA LEU A 78 -4.53 21.81 23.26
C LEU A 78 -4.78 22.55 24.57
N HIS A 79 -3.91 23.51 24.86
CA HIS A 79 -3.99 24.32 26.08
C HIS A 79 -4.56 25.70 25.76
N TYR A 80 -5.64 26.05 26.45
CA TYR A 80 -6.29 27.35 26.39
C TYR A 80 -6.25 28.00 27.77
N LYS A 81 -6.24 29.33 27.78
CA LYS A 81 -6.39 30.14 28.98
C LYS A 81 -7.54 31.12 28.79
N LEU A 82 -8.54 31.02 29.66
CA LEU A 82 -9.74 31.83 29.60
C LEU A 82 -9.72 32.83 30.75
N ARG A 83 -9.79 34.12 30.40
CA ARG A 83 -9.77 35.22 31.35
C ARG A 83 -11.03 36.03 31.24
N GLY A 84 -11.55 36.46 32.38
CA GLY A 84 -12.69 37.36 32.41
C GLY A 84 -12.66 38.32 33.57
N GLU A 85 -13.26 39.50 33.35
CA GLU A 85 -13.46 40.54 34.36
C GLU A 85 -14.89 41.10 34.24
N GLY A 86 -15.49 41.50 35.38
CA GLY A 86 -16.83 42.10 35.41
C GLY A 86 -17.98 41.11 35.65
N TYR A 87 -17.68 39.83 35.90
CA TYR A 87 -18.66 38.76 36.09
C TYR A 87 -19.16 38.68 37.54
N ASN A 88 -19.76 39.76 38.03
CA ASN A 88 -20.23 39.87 39.41
C ASN A 88 -21.66 39.33 39.55
N PRO A 89 -21.91 38.25 40.31
CA PRO A 89 -23.25 37.66 40.46
C PRO A 89 -24.33 38.64 40.95
N GLY A 90 -23.96 39.68 41.70
CA GLY A 90 -24.90 40.69 42.20
C GLY A 90 -25.30 41.77 41.19
N THR A 91 -24.52 41.98 40.14
CA THR A 91 -24.74 43.07 39.16
C THR A 91 -24.80 42.60 37.71
N THR A 92 -24.44 41.35 37.45
CA THR A 92 -24.40 40.75 36.12
C THR A 92 -25.44 39.63 36.05
N PRO A 93 -26.65 39.87 35.51
CA PRO A 93 -27.78 38.94 35.61
C PRO A 93 -27.48 37.50 35.17
N GLY A 94 -26.75 37.33 34.05
CA GLY A 94 -26.33 36.01 33.57
C GLY A 94 -25.34 35.26 34.48
N ALA A 95 -24.66 35.95 35.40
CA ALA A 95 -23.73 35.36 36.37
C ALA A 95 -24.38 35.09 37.75
N THR A 96 -25.69 35.34 37.92
CA THR A 96 -26.39 35.16 39.21
C THR A 96 -26.20 33.75 39.78
N ASN A 97 -26.24 32.74 38.90
CA ASN A 97 -26.04 31.33 39.25
C ASN A 97 -24.59 30.86 39.00
N GLY A 98 -23.68 31.79 38.69
CA GLY A 98 -22.38 31.48 38.12
C GLY A 98 -22.50 31.19 36.63
N PHE A 99 -21.48 30.56 36.07
CA PHE A 99 -21.44 30.19 34.66
C PHE A 99 -20.87 28.78 34.47
N TYR A 100 -21.22 28.15 33.36
CA TYR A 100 -20.54 26.95 32.88
C TYR A 100 -19.46 27.34 31.88
N LEU A 101 -18.24 26.84 32.08
CA LEU A 101 -17.21 26.75 31.05
C LEU A 101 -17.43 25.45 30.29
N VAL A 102 -17.67 25.53 28.98
CA VAL A 102 -18.12 24.40 28.17
C VAL A 102 -17.32 24.30 26.87
N LEU A 103 -16.99 23.07 26.51
CA LEU A 103 -16.57 22.66 25.17
C LEU A 103 -17.64 21.73 24.58
N ALA A 104 -18.31 22.16 23.52
CA ALA A 104 -19.36 21.37 22.89
C ALA A 104 -19.38 21.54 21.36
N PRO A 105 -19.89 20.57 20.60
CA PRO A 105 -20.11 20.74 19.16
C PRO A 105 -21.01 21.96 18.86
N THR A 106 -20.74 22.67 17.76
CA THR A 106 -21.59 23.79 17.34
C THR A 106 -23.01 23.37 16.92
N SER A 107 -23.23 22.06 16.71
CA SER A 107 -24.55 21.50 16.47
C SER A 107 -25.44 21.49 17.71
N VAL A 108 -24.88 21.53 18.92
CA VAL A 108 -25.65 21.52 20.18
C VAL A 108 -25.59 22.85 20.93
N TRP A 109 -24.51 23.61 20.82
CA TRP A 109 -24.44 24.96 21.40
C TRP A 109 -23.78 25.94 20.45
N ARG A 110 -24.44 27.08 20.24
CA ARG A 110 -23.96 28.19 19.43
C ARG A 110 -23.95 29.45 20.26
N LEU A 111 -22.77 30.08 20.36
CA LEU A 111 -22.57 31.32 21.14
C LEU A 111 -23.63 32.36 20.79
N GLY A 112 -24.31 32.89 21.80
CA GLY A 112 -25.26 33.98 21.64
C GLY A 112 -26.62 33.59 21.06
N MET A 113 -26.83 32.33 20.68
CA MET A 113 -28.01 31.92 19.93
C MET A 113 -28.83 30.84 20.61
N CYS A 114 -28.37 29.59 20.55
CA CYS A 114 -29.15 28.44 20.98
C CYS A 114 -28.28 27.44 21.74
N ASN A 115 -28.91 26.76 22.69
CA ASN A 115 -28.35 25.62 23.40
C ASN A 115 -29.42 24.52 23.39
N THR A 116 -29.13 23.41 22.72
CA THR A 116 -29.99 22.21 22.64
C THR A 116 -29.45 21.04 23.46
N MET A 117 -28.42 21.27 24.27
CA MET A 117 -27.90 20.27 25.20
C MET A 117 -29.00 19.81 26.16
N THR A 118 -29.16 18.51 26.26
CA THR A 118 -30.10 17.81 27.15
C THR A 118 -29.48 17.52 28.52
N GLY A 119 -28.16 17.66 28.64
CA GLY A 119 -27.39 17.56 29.89
C GLY A 119 -25.88 17.63 29.63
N ASP A 120 -25.08 17.31 30.64
CA ASP A 120 -23.61 17.39 30.56
C ASP A 120 -23.03 16.46 29.50
N GLY A 121 -23.69 15.33 29.20
CA GLY A 121 -23.24 14.34 28.21
C GLY A 121 -23.20 14.83 26.76
N ASP A 122 -23.84 15.96 26.45
CA ASP A 122 -23.78 16.59 25.12
C ASP A 122 -22.56 17.52 24.97
N SER A 123 -21.87 17.83 26.08
CA SER A 123 -20.58 18.50 26.06
C SER A 123 -19.44 17.50 26.09
N LEU A 124 -18.34 17.83 25.42
CA LEU A 124 -17.08 17.11 25.61
C LEU A 124 -16.49 17.40 26.99
N GLN A 125 -16.70 18.63 27.48
CA GLN A 125 -16.28 19.05 28.81
C GLN A 125 -17.18 20.19 29.29
N ALA A 126 -17.57 20.12 30.56
CA ALA A 126 -18.28 21.19 31.25
C ALA A 126 -17.74 21.36 32.66
N GLN A 127 -17.59 22.61 33.10
CA GLN A 127 -17.20 22.95 34.46
C GLN A 127 -18.08 24.10 34.98
N TRP A 128 -18.64 23.93 36.18
CA TRP A 128 -19.38 25.00 36.84
C TRP A 128 -18.45 25.91 37.66
N ILE A 129 -18.48 27.19 37.35
CA ILE A 129 -17.89 28.25 38.16
C ILE A 129 -19.00 28.90 38.97
N THR A 130 -18.97 28.65 40.28
CA THR A 130 -20.03 29.06 41.21
C THR A 130 -20.03 30.57 41.48
N PRO A 131 -21.18 31.15 41.89
CA PRO A 131 -21.23 32.54 42.36
C PRO A 131 -20.23 32.83 43.48
N ALA A 132 -20.02 31.87 44.38
CA ALA A 132 -19.09 32.02 45.49
C ALA A 132 -17.64 32.13 45.02
N GLN A 133 -17.24 31.40 43.96
CA GLN A 133 -15.91 31.53 43.36
C GLN A 133 -15.74 32.91 42.71
N LEU A 134 -16.74 33.39 41.98
CA LEU A 134 -16.71 34.71 41.33
C LEU A 134 -16.65 35.85 42.35
N ASN A 135 -17.47 35.79 43.41
CA ASN A 135 -17.48 36.79 44.47
C ASN A 135 -16.11 36.88 45.18
N ARG A 136 -15.46 35.74 45.44
CA ARG A 136 -14.11 35.71 46.05
C ARG A 136 -13.04 36.39 45.19
N GLN A 137 -13.25 36.42 43.88
CA GLN A 137 -12.31 36.99 42.91
C GLN A 137 -12.77 38.36 42.38
N GLY A 138 -13.79 38.98 43.00
CA GLY A 138 -14.31 40.28 42.55
C GLY A 138 -14.86 40.27 41.12
N GLY A 139 -15.49 39.16 40.71
CA GLY A 139 -16.01 38.99 39.36
C GLY A 139 -14.94 38.73 38.30
N LYS A 140 -13.74 38.32 38.72
CA LYS A 140 -12.64 37.93 37.82
C LYS A 140 -12.44 36.42 37.79
N PHE A 141 -11.90 35.93 36.69
CA PHE A 141 -11.41 34.55 36.59
C PHE A 141 -10.23 34.47 35.63
N ASP A 142 -9.34 33.51 35.90
CA ASP A 142 -8.22 33.13 35.04
C ASP A 142 -8.11 31.60 35.11
N ILE A 143 -8.53 30.91 34.04
CA ILE A 143 -8.73 29.46 34.03
C ILE A 143 -7.86 28.83 32.94
N ASP A 144 -6.99 27.89 33.32
CA ASP A 144 -6.31 27.02 32.37
C ASP A 144 -7.24 25.86 31.99
N PHE A 145 -7.43 25.65 30.68
CA PHE A 145 -8.33 24.66 30.11
C PHE A 145 -7.58 23.80 29.10
N THR A 146 -7.61 22.48 29.29
CA THR A 146 -6.92 21.53 28.40
C THR A 146 -7.93 20.67 27.67
N ILE A 147 -7.93 20.77 26.35
CA ILE A 147 -8.59 19.80 25.46
C ILE A 147 -7.60 18.67 25.24
N LYS A 148 -7.98 17.44 25.57
CA LYS A 148 -7.07 16.30 25.45
C LYS A 148 -6.85 15.92 23.99
N ALA A 149 -5.65 15.44 23.68
CA ALA A 149 -5.35 14.80 22.42
C ALA A 149 -6.45 13.79 22.07
N ASP A 150 -6.80 13.74 20.78
CA ASP A 150 -7.76 12.79 20.20
C ASP A 150 -9.22 12.92 20.67
N SER A 151 -9.57 13.97 21.42
CA SER A 151 -10.95 14.19 21.88
C SER A 151 -11.84 14.93 20.86
N LEU A 152 -11.24 15.55 19.83
CA LEU A 152 -11.95 16.32 18.81
C LEU A 152 -12.04 15.54 17.50
N SER A 153 -13.24 15.51 16.90
CA SER A 153 -13.46 14.86 15.62
C SER A 153 -13.01 15.73 14.43
N PRO A 154 -12.24 15.19 13.46
CA PRO A 154 -11.87 15.89 12.24
C PRO A 154 -13.05 16.47 11.47
N GLY A 155 -12.87 17.65 10.88
CA GLY A 155 -13.89 18.37 10.11
C GLY A 155 -15.07 18.92 10.93
N LYS A 156 -15.20 18.56 12.21
CA LYS A 156 -16.25 19.12 13.08
C LYS A 156 -15.81 20.48 13.62
N THR A 157 -16.81 21.25 14.04
CA THR A 157 -16.62 22.57 14.65
C THR A 157 -17.16 22.54 16.07
N TYR A 158 -16.39 23.10 17.00
CA TYR A 158 -16.71 23.13 18.42
C TYR A 158 -16.75 24.57 18.94
N THR A 159 -17.57 24.81 19.95
CA THR A 159 -17.58 26.04 20.73
C THR A 159 -16.87 25.78 22.06
N LEU A 160 -15.87 26.61 22.36
CA LEU A 160 -15.25 26.72 23.68
C LEU A 160 -15.62 28.08 24.26
N GLY A 161 -16.26 28.11 25.42
CA GLY A 161 -16.63 29.37 26.03
C GLY A 161 -17.38 29.22 27.34
N ILE A 162 -17.97 30.33 27.77
CA ILE A 162 -18.80 30.39 28.95
C ILE A 162 -20.27 30.65 28.58
N MET A 163 -21.18 30.07 29.37
CA MET A 163 -22.60 30.36 29.33
C MET A 163 -23.17 30.51 30.74
N ALA A 164 -24.30 31.19 30.90
CA ALA A 164 -24.97 31.30 32.20
C ALA A 164 -25.29 29.91 32.76
N ALA A 165 -25.26 29.75 34.10
CA ALA A 165 -25.48 28.44 34.72
C ALA A 165 -26.96 28.13 35.01
N HIS A 166 -27.26 26.82 35.09
CA HIS A 166 -28.59 26.24 35.37
C HIS A 166 -29.66 26.72 34.39
N GLY A 167 -30.88 27.03 34.87
CA GLY A 167 -31.99 27.47 34.00
C GLY A 167 -31.67 28.70 33.15
N LEU A 168 -30.71 29.54 33.57
CA LEU A 168 -30.27 30.72 32.79
C LEU A 168 -29.48 30.33 31.53
N ALA A 169 -28.90 29.12 31.47
CA ALA A 169 -28.23 28.59 30.28
C ALA A 169 -29.17 28.50 29.06
N LEU A 170 -30.48 28.38 29.31
CA LEU A 170 -31.50 28.25 28.28
C LEU A 170 -32.04 29.61 27.81
N THR A 171 -31.96 30.66 28.64
CA THR A 171 -32.63 31.95 28.39
C THR A 171 -31.69 33.12 28.23
N GLU A 172 -30.53 33.14 28.90
CA GLU A 172 -29.62 34.28 28.95
C GLU A 172 -28.47 34.10 27.93
N ARG A 173 -28.84 34.04 26.65
CA ARG A 173 -27.86 33.80 25.57
C ARG A 173 -26.95 34.98 25.24
N TYR A 174 -27.37 36.20 25.53
CA TYR A 174 -26.51 37.39 25.45
C TYR A 174 -25.27 37.31 26.36
N PHE A 175 -25.26 36.40 27.35
CA PHE A 175 -24.12 36.14 28.24
C PHE A 175 -23.01 35.29 27.58
N ASP A 176 -23.34 34.56 26.51
CA ASP A 176 -22.48 34.12 25.39
C ASP A 176 -21.09 34.74 25.27
N ARG A 177 -20.00 34.14 25.78
CA ARG A 177 -18.62 34.53 25.40
C ARG A 177 -17.76 33.31 25.12
N GLY A 178 -16.99 33.33 24.05
CA GLY A 178 -16.21 32.16 23.63
C GLY A 178 -15.56 32.34 22.28
N ILE A 179 -14.96 31.25 21.82
CA ILE A 179 -14.43 31.08 20.47
C ILE A 179 -15.04 29.84 19.82
N THR A 180 -14.92 29.79 18.50
CA THR A 180 -15.23 28.61 17.71
C THR A 180 -13.92 27.99 17.24
N ILE A 181 -13.77 26.68 17.43
CA ILE A 181 -12.61 25.88 17.03
C ILE A 181 -13.04 24.99 15.86
N LYS A 182 -12.51 25.25 14.67
CA LYS A 182 -12.69 24.37 13.51
C LYS A 182 -11.55 23.36 13.48
N VAL A 183 -11.89 22.07 13.58
CA VAL A 183 -10.90 21.01 13.46
C VAL A 183 -10.60 20.78 11.98
N PRO A 184 -9.33 20.72 11.56
CA PRO A 184 -8.98 20.38 10.19
C PRO A 184 -9.65 19.08 9.73
N GLU A 185 -10.08 19.02 8.47
CA GLU A 185 -10.51 17.76 7.86
C GLU A 185 -9.31 16.85 7.64
N THR A 186 -9.53 15.55 7.74
CA THR A 186 -8.54 14.54 7.32
C THR A 186 -8.84 14.15 5.88
N ALA A 187 -7.79 13.98 5.06
CA ALA A 187 -7.95 13.53 3.67
C ALA A 187 -8.59 12.12 3.60
N THR A 188 -8.45 11.34 4.68
CA THR A 188 -8.99 10.00 4.81
C THR A 188 -10.27 9.97 5.67
N SER A 189 -11.34 9.41 5.11
CA SER A 189 -12.57 9.09 5.85
C SER A 189 -12.42 7.82 6.68
N GLY A 190 -11.44 6.96 6.38
CA GLY A 190 -11.13 5.72 7.11
C GLY A 190 -10.01 5.88 8.14
N VAL A 191 -9.36 4.76 8.43
CA VAL A 191 -8.15 4.68 9.27
C VAL A 191 -7.04 4.05 8.44
N PRO A 192 -5.82 4.61 8.39
CA PRO A 192 -4.75 4.04 7.59
C PRO A 192 -4.30 2.69 8.15
N ASP A 193 -3.93 1.76 7.26
CA ASP A 193 -3.22 0.55 7.65
C ASP A 193 -1.85 0.93 8.25
N ALA A 194 -1.44 0.18 9.26
CA ALA A 194 -0.07 0.22 9.73
C ALA A 194 0.88 -0.27 8.63
N THR A 195 2.12 0.16 8.66
CA THR A 195 3.17 -0.26 7.75
C THR A 195 4.46 -0.50 8.53
N ALA A 196 5.39 -1.28 7.97
CA ALA A 196 6.68 -1.56 8.61
C ALA A 196 6.56 -2.01 10.07
N VAL A 197 5.59 -2.89 10.35
CA VAL A 197 5.42 -3.47 11.69
C VAL A 197 6.62 -4.36 11.98
N ALA A 198 7.30 -4.11 13.09
CA ALA A 198 8.51 -4.84 13.49
C ALA A 198 8.58 -4.98 15.00
N GLY A 199 9.12 -6.10 15.48
CA GLY A 199 9.43 -6.32 16.89
C GLY A 199 10.94 -6.39 17.11
N ASN A 200 11.43 -5.65 18.10
CA ASN A 200 12.84 -5.63 18.47
C ASN A 200 12.99 -6.02 19.95
N ALA A 201 13.63 -7.16 20.21
CA ALA A 201 13.87 -7.65 21.55
C ALA A 201 15.18 -7.07 22.12
N THR A 202 15.12 -6.51 23.33
CA THR A 202 16.27 -5.94 24.04
C THR A 202 16.36 -6.50 25.45
N LYS A 203 17.55 -6.98 25.84
CA LYS A 203 17.79 -7.46 27.21
C LYS A 203 18.06 -6.27 28.13
N THR A 204 17.25 -6.17 29.18
CA THR A 204 17.39 -5.15 30.23
C THR A 204 18.60 -5.46 31.14
N PRO A 205 19.11 -4.47 31.90
CA PRO A 205 20.17 -4.70 32.89
C PRO A 205 19.81 -5.73 33.97
N LYS A 206 18.52 -5.99 34.21
CA LYS A 206 18.02 -6.98 35.16
C LYS A 206 17.92 -8.39 34.56
N GLY A 207 18.26 -8.56 33.28
CA GLY A 207 18.19 -9.83 32.57
C GLY A 207 16.83 -10.16 31.98
N LEU A 208 15.80 -9.33 32.19
CA LEU A 208 14.49 -9.43 31.53
C LEU A 208 14.61 -9.00 30.07
N ILE A 209 13.70 -9.46 29.21
CA ILE A 209 13.70 -9.10 27.78
C ILE A 209 12.47 -8.24 27.50
N ASP A 210 12.69 -7.02 27.05
CA ASP A 210 11.63 -6.14 26.59
C ASP A 210 11.52 -6.24 25.07
N VAL A 211 10.31 -6.16 24.53
CA VAL A 211 10.06 -6.18 23.08
C VAL A 211 9.42 -4.88 22.66
N ASP A 212 10.16 -4.09 21.89
CA ASP A 212 9.66 -2.87 21.26
C ASP A 212 8.98 -3.23 19.93
N VAL A 213 7.66 -3.14 19.90
CA VAL A 213 6.89 -3.22 18.66
C VAL A 213 6.77 -1.81 18.08
N THR A 214 7.20 -1.63 16.83
CA THR A 214 7.17 -0.36 16.11
C THR A 214 6.34 -0.47 14.84
N TRP A 215 5.70 0.62 14.44
CA TRP A 215 4.95 0.71 13.19
C TRP A 215 4.95 2.14 12.63
N ASN A 216 4.71 2.25 11.33
CA ASN A 216 4.57 3.51 10.59
C ASN A 216 3.18 3.63 9.98
N TYR A 217 2.81 4.84 9.61
CA TYR A 217 1.56 5.16 8.90
C TYR A 217 1.70 6.58 8.30
N PRO A 218 1.01 6.87 7.19
CA PRO A 218 1.28 8.04 6.35
C PRO A 218 0.93 9.38 7.01
N GLU A 219 -0.14 9.43 7.81
CA GLU A 219 -0.61 10.65 8.47
C GLU A 219 -1.23 10.34 9.83
N THR A 220 -1.03 11.22 10.82
CA THR A 220 -1.71 11.11 12.11
C THR A 220 -3.16 11.55 11.93
N VAL A 221 -4.08 10.60 12.15
CA VAL A 221 -5.51 10.81 12.06
C VAL A 221 -6.07 10.91 13.48
N PRO A 222 -6.57 12.07 13.90
CA PRO A 222 -7.06 12.29 15.27
C PRO A 222 -8.21 11.35 15.62
N GLY A 223 -8.26 10.91 16.88
CA GLY A 223 -9.23 9.94 17.36
C GLY A 223 -8.89 8.48 16.99
N THR A 224 -7.76 8.24 16.33
CA THR A 224 -7.30 6.88 16.02
C THR A 224 -6.75 6.21 17.27
N SER A 225 -7.19 4.99 17.51
CA SER A 225 -6.67 4.10 18.55
C SER A 225 -5.96 2.91 17.91
N TRP A 226 -4.87 2.46 18.53
CA TRP A 226 -4.05 1.35 18.04
C TRP A 226 -4.21 0.14 18.93
N ARG A 227 -4.53 -1.01 18.34
CA ARG A 227 -4.39 -2.31 18.98
C ARG A 227 -3.06 -2.92 18.55
N VAL A 228 -2.20 -3.21 19.52
CA VAL A 228 -0.93 -3.89 19.30
C VAL A 228 -0.99 -5.23 19.98
N ALA A 229 -0.70 -6.30 19.25
CA ALA A 229 -0.59 -7.64 19.82
C ALA A 229 0.76 -8.28 19.50
N MET A 230 1.19 -9.15 20.39
CA MET A 230 2.38 -9.98 20.24
C MET A 230 1.97 -11.44 20.50
N GLN A 231 2.12 -12.27 19.48
CA GLN A 231 1.75 -13.69 19.52
C GLN A 231 3.01 -14.55 19.38
N CYS A 232 3.20 -15.47 20.32
CA CYS A 232 4.23 -16.49 20.17
C CYS A 232 3.75 -17.55 19.17
N VAL A 233 4.60 -17.85 18.18
CA VAL A 233 4.30 -18.78 17.08
C VAL A 233 5.20 -20.02 17.09
N GLU A 234 6.32 -19.99 17.82
CA GLU A 234 7.23 -21.13 17.93
C GLU A 234 8.03 -21.08 19.24
N ASN A 235 8.35 -22.25 19.81
CA ASN A 235 9.12 -22.39 21.06
C ASN A 235 8.51 -21.61 22.24
N CYS A 236 7.18 -21.66 22.34
CA CYS A 236 6.41 -20.84 23.25
C CYS A 236 6.32 -21.41 24.66
N VAL A 237 6.59 -20.56 25.66
CA VAL A 237 6.18 -20.82 27.05
C VAL A 237 4.65 -20.65 27.19
N SER A 238 4.09 -19.66 26.49
CA SER A 238 2.66 -19.37 26.42
C SER A 238 2.25 -19.07 24.98
N THR A 239 1.12 -19.63 24.54
CA THR A 239 0.52 -19.33 23.24
C THR A 239 -0.53 -18.22 23.31
N ARG A 240 -0.81 -17.67 24.49
CA ARG A 240 -1.76 -16.57 24.63
C ARG A 240 -1.13 -15.28 24.10
N PRO A 241 -1.79 -14.59 23.15
CA PRO A 241 -1.29 -13.31 22.67
C PRO A 241 -1.32 -12.28 23.80
N ARG A 242 -0.30 -11.43 23.85
CA ARG A 242 -0.28 -10.23 24.69
C ARG A 242 -0.79 -9.07 23.87
N THR A 243 -1.78 -8.34 24.36
CA THR A 243 -2.43 -7.26 23.61
C THR A 243 -2.54 -5.99 24.46
N ILE A 244 -2.41 -4.83 23.82
CA ILE A 244 -2.67 -3.52 24.40
C ILE A 244 -3.48 -2.66 23.42
N ASP A 245 -4.40 -1.86 23.96
CA ASP A 245 -5.13 -0.83 23.23
C ASP A 245 -4.59 0.55 23.64
N LEU A 246 -4.22 1.36 22.66
CA LEU A 246 -3.59 2.67 22.82
C LEU A 246 -4.50 3.75 22.21
N ALA A 247 -5.16 4.54 23.05
CA ALA A 247 -6.03 5.63 22.63
C ALA A 247 -5.23 6.92 22.37
N GLN A 248 -4.22 6.85 21.50
CA GLN A 248 -3.36 7.98 21.11
C GLN A 248 -2.97 7.83 19.63
N SER A 249 -3.42 8.77 18.80
CA SER A 249 -3.31 8.66 17.33
C SER A 249 -1.90 8.79 16.81
N ASP A 250 -1.01 9.43 17.57
CA ASP A 250 0.39 9.71 17.20
C ASP A 250 1.37 8.57 17.57
N ARG A 251 0.88 7.50 18.19
CA ARG A 251 1.71 6.38 18.63
C ARG A 251 2.27 5.59 17.47
N ARG A 252 3.58 5.31 17.54
CA ARG A 252 4.34 4.51 16.57
C ARG A 252 5.09 3.34 17.20
N SER A 253 4.99 3.19 18.51
CA SER A 253 5.63 2.10 19.22
C SER A 253 4.93 1.76 20.54
N TYR A 254 5.16 0.53 20.99
CA TYR A 254 4.82 0.05 22.32
C TYR A 254 5.80 -1.02 22.78
N THR A 255 6.20 -0.96 24.05
CA THR A 255 7.13 -1.91 24.66
C THR A 255 6.37 -2.93 25.51
N PHE A 256 6.43 -4.20 25.12
CA PHE A 256 6.03 -5.31 25.97
C PHE A 256 7.19 -5.68 26.89
N THR A 257 7.07 -5.35 28.17
CA THR A 257 8.10 -5.69 29.15
C THR A 257 8.07 -7.15 29.55
N ASP A 258 9.22 -7.67 29.99
CA ASP A 258 9.34 -9.02 30.58
C ASP A 258 8.71 -10.12 29.73
N SER A 259 9.23 -10.28 28.51
CA SER A 259 8.76 -11.25 27.53
C SER A 259 9.53 -12.57 27.64
N ASP A 260 8.78 -13.67 27.57
CA ASP A 260 9.35 -15.03 27.53
C ASP A 260 10.19 -15.26 26.27
N ALA A 261 11.12 -16.21 26.35
CA ALA A 261 11.86 -16.64 25.18
C ALA A 261 10.94 -17.38 24.18
N GLY A 262 11.13 -17.13 22.89
CA GLY A 262 10.32 -17.72 21.83
C GLY A 262 10.47 -17.00 20.49
N VAL A 263 9.72 -17.45 19.49
CA VAL A 263 9.60 -16.77 18.19
C VAL A 263 8.22 -16.14 18.13
N TYR A 264 8.19 -14.87 17.77
CA TYR A 264 6.98 -14.05 17.84
C TYR A 264 6.66 -13.41 16.50
N VAL A 265 5.38 -13.11 16.32
CA VAL A 265 4.83 -12.20 15.32
C VAL A 265 4.11 -11.09 16.08
N ALA A 266 4.34 -9.84 15.69
CA ALA A 266 3.60 -8.69 16.19
C ALA A 266 2.52 -8.31 15.16
N SER A 267 1.35 -7.89 15.62
CA SER A 267 0.27 -7.40 14.76
C SER A 267 -0.21 -6.04 15.23
N VAL A 268 -0.44 -5.12 14.30
CA VAL A 268 -0.99 -3.79 14.59
C VAL A 268 -2.27 -3.56 13.79
N THR A 269 -3.30 -3.08 14.48
CA THR A 269 -4.57 -2.66 13.87
C THR A 269 -4.93 -1.27 14.38
N ALA A 270 -5.40 -0.41 13.48
CA ALA A 270 -5.87 0.92 13.81
C ALA A 270 -7.41 0.95 13.82
N SER A 271 -8.02 1.77 14.67
CA SER A 271 -9.47 1.93 14.72
C SER A 271 -9.87 3.36 15.10
N ARG A 272 -11.06 3.80 14.64
CA ARG A 272 -11.62 5.11 14.95
C ARG A 272 -13.15 5.02 15.01
N THR A 273 -13.76 5.77 15.91
CA THR A 273 -15.22 5.97 15.90
C THR A 273 -15.57 7.19 15.06
N ILE A 274 -16.41 7.01 14.05
CA ILE A 274 -16.87 8.04 13.12
C ILE A 274 -18.39 8.01 13.14
N ASP A 275 -19.01 9.12 13.56
CA ASP A 275 -20.47 9.27 13.66
C ASP A 275 -21.14 8.06 14.35
N GLY A 276 -20.53 7.58 15.44
CA GLY A 276 -21.03 6.45 16.25
C GLY A 276 -20.66 5.05 15.73
N SER A 277 -20.03 4.93 14.56
CA SER A 277 -19.59 3.67 13.98
C SER A 277 -18.08 3.47 14.11
N VAL A 278 -17.64 2.28 14.54
CA VAL A 278 -16.21 1.94 14.60
C VAL A 278 -15.75 1.49 13.22
N VAL A 279 -14.74 2.15 12.68
CA VAL A 279 -14.03 1.78 11.46
C VAL A 279 -12.64 1.27 11.87
N SER A 280 -12.20 0.14 11.30
CA SER A 280 -10.90 -0.47 11.60
C SER A 280 -10.10 -0.75 10.34
N SER A 281 -8.78 -0.69 10.46
CA SER A 281 -7.83 -1.08 9.42
C SER A 281 -7.70 -2.61 9.35
N HIS A 282 -6.95 -3.10 8.37
CA HIS A 282 -6.48 -4.48 8.41
C HIS A 282 -5.44 -4.66 9.52
N ALA A 283 -5.32 -5.88 10.04
CA ALA A 283 -4.20 -6.23 10.89
C ALA A 283 -2.96 -6.43 10.02
N VAL A 284 -1.89 -5.70 10.32
CA VAL A 284 -0.61 -5.83 9.65
C VAL A 284 0.36 -6.53 10.58
N GLU A 285 0.89 -7.65 10.11
CA GLU A 285 1.81 -8.49 10.85
C GLU A 285 3.26 -8.15 10.53
N SER A 286 4.13 -8.30 11.53
CA SER A 286 5.58 -8.26 11.33
C SER A 286 6.08 -9.55 10.72
N GLU A 287 7.30 -9.52 10.19
CA GLU A 287 8.09 -10.74 10.06
C GLU A 287 8.29 -11.42 11.42
N ARG A 288 8.58 -12.72 11.41
CA ARG A 288 8.93 -13.45 12.64
C ARG A 288 10.22 -12.89 13.24
N PHE A 289 10.24 -12.71 14.55
CA PHE A 289 11.43 -12.28 15.29
C PHE A 289 11.65 -13.13 16.54
N ILE A 290 12.92 -13.24 16.96
CA ILE A 290 13.33 -14.05 18.10
C ILE A 290 13.38 -13.18 19.35
N VAL A 291 12.83 -13.69 20.45
CA VAL A 291 12.90 -13.11 21.79
C VAL A 291 13.72 -14.07 22.66
N GLY A 292 14.81 -13.58 23.24
CA GLY A 292 15.65 -14.35 24.17
C GLY A 292 16.43 -15.50 23.55
N ASP A 293 16.91 -16.39 24.43
CA ASP A 293 17.74 -17.54 24.05
C ASP A 293 16.86 -18.74 23.69
N VAL A 294 16.59 -18.91 22.40
CA VAL A 294 15.80 -20.04 21.87
C VAL A 294 16.74 -21.19 21.48
N GLN A 295 16.72 -22.28 22.26
CA GLN A 295 17.66 -23.42 22.09
C GLN A 295 17.25 -24.48 21.05
N ALA A 296 16.34 -24.18 20.12
CA ALA A 296 15.93 -25.11 19.07
C ALA A 296 16.13 -24.49 17.68
N PRO A 297 16.35 -25.28 16.62
CA PRO A 297 16.38 -24.76 15.27
C PRO A 297 15.03 -24.10 14.96
N VAL A 298 15.08 -22.79 14.71
CA VAL A 298 13.92 -21.97 14.41
C VAL A 298 13.47 -22.25 12.98
N SER A 299 12.17 -22.46 12.79
CA SER A 299 11.61 -22.72 11.47
C SER A 299 11.93 -21.58 10.49
N ARG A 300 12.30 -21.95 9.27
CA ARG A 300 12.66 -21.02 8.19
C ARG A 300 11.54 -20.92 7.18
N LYS A 301 11.39 -19.73 6.60
CA LYS A 301 10.36 -19.47 5.59
C LYS A 301 10.66 -20.29 4.33
N LEU A 302 9.64 -20.96 3.82
CA LEU A 302 9.61 -21.69 2.55
C LEU A 302 8.57 -21.02 1.67
N GLU A 303 9.03 -20.40 0.60
CA GLU A 303 8.16 -19.86 -0.43
C GLU A 303 8.23 -20.74 -1.68
N VAL A 304 7.07 -21.10 -2.22
CA VAL A 304 6.95 -21.94 -3.41
C VAL A 304 6.19 -21.17 -4.49
N THR A 305 6.74 -21.12 -5.70
CA THR A 305 6.08 -20.54 -6.88
C THR A 305 5.95 -21.59 -7.96
N GLY A 306 4.72 -21.82 -8.44
CA GLY A 306 4.42 -22.82 -9.48
C GLY A 306 4.49 -24.25 -8.97
N GLY A 307 4.24 -24.46 -7.68
CA GLY A 307 4.08 -25.75 -7.05
C GLY A 307 3.39 -25.66 -5.70
N THR A 308 3.17 -26.81 -5.09
CA THR A 308 2.48 -27.00 -3.82
C THR A 308 3.26 -27.91 -2.90
N THR A 309 3.11 -27.71 -1.58
CA THR A 309 3.75 -28.54 -0.55
C THR A 309 2.89 -28.58 0.70
N ASP A 310 2.90 -29.71 1.40
CA ASP A 310 2.19 -29.90 2.68
C ASP A 310 3.04 -29.51 3.89
N ALA A 311 4.31 -29.12 3.69
CA ALA A 311 5.22 -28.75 4.77
C ALA A 311 4.82 -27.44 5.49
N GLY A 312 3.97 -26.62 4.85
CA GLY A 312 3.60 -25.29 5.32
C GLY A 312 4.63 -24.21 4.99
N GLU A 313 4.33 -22.97 5.38
CA GLU A 313 5.17 -21.80 5.07
C GLU A 313 6.45 -21.74 5.92
N TYR A 314 6.44 -22.29 7.13
CA TYR A 314 7.59 -22.26 8.03
C TYR A 314 7.97 -23.67 8.45
N VAL A 315 9.17 -24.08 8.04
CA VAL A 315 9.64 -25.46 8.17
C VAL A 315 10.92 -25.50 9.00
N LYS A 316 11.01 -26.44 9.95
CA LYS A 316 12.21 -26.62 10.76
C LYS A 316 13.40 -27.08 9.91
N PRO A 317 14.60 -26.50 10.09
CA PRO A 317 15.82 -27.00 9.48
C PRO A 317 16.00 -28.52 9.66
N GLY A 318 16.47 -29.20 8.62
CA GLY A 318 16.62 -30.65 8.53
C GLY A 318 15.35 -31.43 8.19
N THR A 319 14.17 -30.81 8.20
CA THR A 319 12.93 -31.48 7.79
C THR A 319 12.94 -31.75 6.29
N GLN A 320 12.62 -32.97 5.88
CA GLN A 320 12.49 -33.30 4.46
C GLN A 320 11.23 -32.62 3.89
N VAL A 321 11.41 -31.80 2.87
CA VAL A 321 10.35 -31.09 2.15
C VAL A 321 10.16 -31.74 0.79
N THR A 322 8.91 -31.95 0.38
CA THR A 322 8.54 -32.32 -0.99
C THR A 322 7.65 -31.23 -1.58
N VAL A 323 8.01 -30.75 -2.76
CA VAL A 323 7.24 -29.77 -3.54
C VAL A 323 6.80 -30.42 -4.85
N THR A 324 5.49 -30.45 -5.08
CA THR A 324 4.89 -30.96 -6.31
C THR A 324 4.68 -29.81 -7.29
N PRO A 325 5.13 -29.90 -8.55
CA PRO A 325 4.88 -28.85 -9.54
C PRO A 325 3.39 -28.72 -9.84
N ASP A 326 2.92 -27.50 -10.04
CA ASP A 326 1.56 -27.26 -10.47
C ASP A 326 1.34 -27.75 -11.91
N SER A 327 0.14 -28.27 -12.18
CA SER A 327 -0.25 -28.59 -13.55
C SER A 327 -0.54 -27.30 -14.33
N ALA A 328 0.25 -27.02 -15.37
CA ALA A 328 0.05 -25.89 -16.26
C ALA A 328 -0.26 -26.36 -17.69
N PRO A 329 -1.44 -26.06 -18.26
CA PRO A 329 -1.80 -26.48 -19.61
C PRO A 329 -0.81 -25.97 -20.67
N GLY A 330 -0.36 -26.88 -21.55
CA GLY A 330 0.57 -26.55 -22.62
C GLY A 330 2.01 -26.30 -22.17
N LYS A 331 2.31 -26.57 -20.90
CA LYS A 331 3.63 -26.43 -20.32
C LYS A 331 4.12 -27.77 -19.76
N LYS A 332 5.43 -27.96 -19.77
CA LYS A 332 6.12 -29.04 -19.04
C LYS A 332 7.10 -28.40 -18.05
N LEU A 333 7.20 -28.97 -16.85
CA LEU A 333 8.25 -28.56 -15.93
C LEU A 333 9.60 -28.84 -16.61
N GLU A 334 10.41 -27.80 -16.74
CA GLU A 334 11.76 -27.91 -17.31
C GLU A 334 12.78 -28.16 -16.19
N ARG A 335 12.68 -27.40 -15.09
CA ARG A 335 13.52 -27.53 -13.90
C ARG A 335 12.94 -26.76 -12.71
N TRP A 336 13.51 -27.00 -11.54
CA TRP A 336 13.36 -26.13 -10.38
C TRP A 336 14.53 -25.15 -10.26
N ASP A 337 14.23 -23.91 -9.90
CA ASP A 337 15.20 -22.90 -9.47
C ASP A 337 15.09 -22.73 -7.95
N VAL A 338 16.07 -23.24 -7.21
CA VAL A 338 16.08 -23.27 -5.73
C VAL A 338 17.46 -22.87 -5.21
N PRO A 339 17.77 -21.57 -5.20
CA PRO A 339 19.08 -21.08 -4.77
C PRO A 339 19.35 -21.39 -3.29
N GLY A 340 20.60 -21.74 -2.97
CA GLY A 340 21.04 -21.97 -1.59
C GLY A 340 20.72 -23.35 -1.02
N VAL A 341 20.11 -24.26 -1.79
CA VAL A 341 19.85 -25.65 -1.39
C VAL A 341 20.81 -26.58 -2.13
N THR A 342 21.61 -27.36 -1.40
CA THR A 342 22.65 -28.24 -1.98
C THR A 342 22.18 -29.64 -2.30
N ASP A 343 21.25 -30.19 -1.50
CA ASP A 343 20.82 -31.60 -1.60
C ASP A 343 19.41 -31.74 -2.18
N ALA A 344 19.10 -30.93 -3.18
CA ALA A 344 17.83 -30.93 -3.88
C ALA A 344 17.79 -32.02 -4.97
N VAL A 345 16.77 -32.87 -4.95
CA VAL A 345 16.56 -33.96 -5.89
C VAL A 345 15.20 -33.80 -6.56
N THR A 346 15.15 -33.89 -7.90
CA THR A 346 13.89 -33.91 -8.65
C THR A 346 13.58 -35.31 -9.13
N ASP A 347 12.37 -35.80 -8.83
CA ASP A 347 11.86 -37.07 -9.37
C ASP A 347 11.62 -36.92 -10.88
N PRO A 348 12.28 -37.72 -11.74
CA PRO A 348 12.12 -37.61 -13.19
C PRO A 348 10.73 -38.03 -13.70
N ALA A 349 9.97 -38.83 -12.94
CA ALA A 349 8.65 -39.30 -13.34
C ALA A 349 7.56 -38.26 -13.04
N THR A 350 7.66 -37.60 -11.89
CA THR A 350 6.61 -36.68 -11.39
C THR A 350 7.02 -35.21 -11.47
N GLY A 351 8.31 -34.91 -11.60
CA GLY A 351 8.86 -33.57 -11.47
C GLY A 351 8.88 -33.04 -10.03
N ALA A 352 8.54 -33.87 -9.03
CA ALA A 352 8.52 -33.46 -7.64
C ALA A 352 9.94 -33.16 -7.13
N LEU A 353 10.10 -32.00 -6.48
CA LEU A 353 11.35 -31.59 -5.86
C LEU A 353 11.37 -32.05 -4.40
N THR A 354 12.48 -32.64 -3.96
CA THR A 354 12.68 -33.04 -2.56
C THR A 354 14.01 -32.53 -2.04
N PHE A 355 14.03 -31.93 -0.85
CA PHE A 355 15.27 -31.47 -0.19
C PHE A 355 15.11 -31.40 1.34
N PRO A 356 16.19 -31.52 2.13
CA PRO A 356 16.18 -31.17 3.55
C PRO A 356 16.18 -29.64 3.71
N MET A 357 15.27 -29.11 4.54
CA MET A 357 15.17 -27.66 4.76
C MET A 357 16.49 -27.11 5.36
N PRO A 358 17.14 -26.09 4.76
CA PRO A 358 18.37 -25.52 5.29
C PRO A 358 18.12 -24.54 6.46
N ASP A 359 19.21 -24.04 7.04
CA ASP A 359 19.17 -23.01 8.09
C ASP A 359 18.87 -21.59 7.57
N ALA A 360 18.70 -21.42 6.25
CA ALA A 360 18.31 -20.17 5.61
C ALA A 360 16.90 -20.29 5.00
N PRO A 361 16.18 -19.17 4.80
CA PRO A 361 14.93 -19.17 4.03
C PRO A 361 15.14 -19.71 2.61
N VAL A 362 14.12 -20.38 2.07
CA VAL A 362 14.16 -20.99 0.73
C VAL A 362 13.04 -20.41 -0.14
N HIS A 363 13.39 -20.04 -1.37
CA HIS A 363 12.44 -19.74 -2.43
C HIS A 363 12.60 -20.79 -3.54
N ALA A 364 11.62 -21.67 -3.68
CA ALA A 364 11.59 -22.71 -4.71
C ALA A 364 10.66 -22.28 -5.85
N LYS A 365 11.19 -22.15 -7.07
CA LYS A 365 10.42 -21.71 -8.23
C LYS A 365 10.45 -22.77 -9.34
N ALA A 366 9.27 -23.18 -9.78
CA ALA A 366 9.14 -24.02 -10.96
C ALA A 366 9.39 -23.20 -12.24
N VAL A 367 10.24 -23.71 -13.12
CA VAL A 367 10.49 -23.15 -14.45
C VAL A 367 9.84 -24.06 -15.48
N TYR A 368 8.95 -23.50 -16.29
CA TYR A 368 8.15 -24.22 -17.26
C TYR A 368 8.57 -23.89 -18.70
N ALA A 369 8.72 -24.93 -19.52
CA ALA A 369 8.89 -24.81 -20.96
C ALA A 369 7.56 -25.06 -21.69
N ASP A 370 7.42 -24.49 -22.89
CA ASP A 370 6.31 -24.85 -23.78
C ASP A 370 6.39 -26.33 -24.20
N ARG A 371 5.24 -26.98 -24.20
CA ARG A 371 5.07 -28.35 -24.71
C ARG A 371 4.06 -28.36 -25.85
N GLY A 372 4.03 -29.44 -26.63
CA GLY A 372 3.12 -29.56 -27.76
C GLY A 372 3.58 -28.67 -28.90
N ARG A 373 4.23 -29.28 -29.88
CA ARG A 373 4.60 -28.64 -31.13
C ARG A 373 3.82 -29.30 -32.26
N LEU A 374 3.12 -28.50 -33.05
CA LEU A 374 2.48 -28.98 -34.28
C LEU A 374 3.46 -28.83 -35.44
N SER A 375 3.86 -29.95 -36.04
CA SER A 375 4.76 -30.00 -37.19
C SER A 375 3.98 -30.46 -38.43
N LEU A 376 4.04 -29.63 -39.48
CA LEU A 376 3.36 -29.80 -40.76
C LEU A 376 4.27 -29.28 -41.88
N PRO A 377 4.12 -29.77 -43.13
CA PRO A 377 4.75 -29.13 -44.29
C PRO A 377 4.22 -27.70 -44.46
N ALA A 378 5.09 -26.77 -44.88
CA ALA A 378 4.71 -25.37 -45.07
C ALA A 378 3.74 -25.17 -46.24
N THR A 379 3.90 -25.99 -47.29
CA THR A 379 3.20 -25.90 -48.57
C THR A 379 2.80 -27.27 -49.06
N VAL A 380 1.57 -27.41 -49.56
CA VAL A 380 1.00 -28.65 -50.11
C VAL A 380 0.10 -28.39 -51.31
N HIS A 381 -0.18 -29.44 -52.08
CA HIS A 381 -1.11 -29.42 -53.20
C HIS A 381 -2.46 -30.08 -52.86
N PRO A 382 -3.56 -29.70 -53.54
CA PRO A 382 -4.82 -30.43 -53.44
C PRO A 382 -4.66 -31.91 -53.78
N GLY A 383 -5.26 -32.79 -52.96
CA GLY A 383 -5.14 -34.25 -53.10
C GLY A 383 -3.86 -34.87 -52.51
N GLU A 384 -2.91 -34.06 -52.04
CA GLU A 384 -1.68 -34.54 -51.42
C GLU A 384 -1.96 -35.22 -50.06
N ARG A 385 -1.24 -36.32 -49.78
CA ARG A 385 -1.29 -37.00 -48.49
C ARG A 385 -0.11 -36.53 -47.63
N ILE A 386 -0.43 -36.01 -46.46
CA ILE A 386 0.53 -35.54 -45.47
C ILE A 386 0.30 -36.19 -44.11
N GLU A 387 1.25 -36.01 -43.20
CA GLU A 387 1.12 -36.39 -41.81
C GLU A 387 0.98 -35.14 -40.94
N LEU A 388 -0.06 -35.11 -40.11
CA LEU A 388 -0.19 -34.12 -39.05
C LEU A 388 0.52 -34.67 -37.81
N VAL A 389 1.58 -33.99 -37.36
CA VAL A 389 2.41 -34.48 -36.26
C VAL A 389 2.33 -33.51 -35.10
N ALA A 390 1.93 -33.99 -33.93
CA ALA A 390 2.10 -33.30 -32.66
C ALA A 390 3.25 -33.96 -31.88
N GLU A 391 4.22 -33.16 -31.46
CA GLU A 391 5.44 -33.57 -30.77
C GLU A 391 5.52 -32.88 -29.39
N ASP A 392 6.48 -33.29 -28.55
CA ASP A 392 6.65 -32.75 -27.19
C ASP A 392 5.42 -32.93 -26.29
N LEU A 393 4.74 -34.07 -26.42
CA LEU A 393 3.57 -34.46 -25.63
C LEU A 393 3.95 -35.36 -24.46
N LEU A 394 3.05 -35.50 -23.49
CA LEU A 394 3.19 -36.57 -22.51
C LEU A 394 2.84 -37.93 -23.15
N PRO A 395 3.57 -39.01 -22.83
CA PRO A 395 3.18 -40.36 -23.26
C PRO A 395 1.75 -40.70 -22.85
N GLY A 396 0.94 -41.19 -23.79
CA GLY A 396 -0.47 -41.52 -23.54
C GLY A 396 -1.43 -40.33 -23.57
N GLU A 397 -0.96 -39.12 -23.91
CA GLU A 397 -1.82 -37.93 -24.04
C GLU A 397 -2.64 -37.98 -25.34
N ASP A 398 -3.95 -37.73 -25.25
CA ASP A 398 -4.83 -37.67 -26.41
C ASP A 398 -4.77 -36.30 -27.11
N VAL A 399 -4.60 -36.32 -28.43
CA VAL A 399 -4.60 -35.13 -29.28
C VAL A 399 -5.72 -35.23 -30.30
N THR A 400 -6.57 -34.21 -30.33
CA THR A 400 -7.61 -34.07 -31.35
C THR A 400 -7.21 -33.05 -32.40
N PHE A 401 -7.01 -33.51 -33.64
CA PHE A 401 -6.73 -32.62 -34.77
C PHE A 401 -8.02 -32.10 -35.40
N ALA A 402 -8.02 -30.86 -35.86
CA ALA A 402 -9.14 -30.24 -36.57
C ALA A 402 -8.66 -29.23 -37.62
N LEU A 403 -9.55 -28.91 -38.57
CA LEU A 403 -9.36 -27.84 -39.56
C LEU A 403 -10.22 -26.64 -39.22
N GLY A 404 -9.64 -25.45 -39.29
CA GLY A 404 -10.31 -24.19 -38.94
C GLY A 404 -10.11 -23.81 -37.47
N ARG A 405 -10.69 -22.67 -37.06
CA ARG A 405 -10.50 -22.12 -35.71
C ARG A 405 -11.73 -22.34 -34.82
N ARG A 406 -11.49 -22.78 -33.58
CA ARG A 406 -12.47 -22.79 -32.47
C ARG A 406 -13.83 -23.39 -32.86
N ALA A 407 -14.94 -22.72 -32.56
CA ALA A 407 -16.30 -23.27 -32.67
C ALA A 407 -16.72 -23.71 -34.09
N ALA A 408 -16.01 -23.30 -35.13
CA ALA A 408 -16.23 -23.71 -36.52
C ALA A 408 -15.25 -24.80 -36.99
N ALA A 409 -14.36 -25.30 -36.12
CA ALA A 409 -13.35 -26.27 -36.48
C ALA A 409 -13.98 -27.64 -36.80
N LYS A 410 -13.64 -28.19 -37.98
CA LYS A 410 -14.04 -29.53 -38.38
C LYS A 410 -13.07 -30.54 -37.77
N LYS A 411 -13.53 -31.32 -36.79
CA LYS A 411 -12.76 -32.41 -36.19
C LYS A 411 -12.33 -33.41 -37.27
N LEU A 412 -11.03 -33.70 -37.32
CA LEU A 412 -10.44 -34.68 -38.22
C LEU A 412 -10.31 -36.05 -37.54
N GLY A 413 -9.86 -36.08 -36.30
CA GLY A 413 -9.65 -37.33 -35.56
C GLY A 413 -8.95 -37.09 -34.22
N THR A 414 -8.86 -38.14 -33.40
CA THR A 414 -8.15 -38.14 -32.12
C THR A 414 -7.11 -39.25 -32.15
N VAL A 415 -5.87 -38.96 -31.74
CA VAL A 415 -4.74 -39.90 -31.68
C VAL A 415 -4.04 -39.76 -30.33
N THR A 416 -3.65 -40.86 -29.74
CA THR A 416 -2.90 -40.90 -28.48
C THR A 416 -1.39 -40.83 -28.76
N ALA A 417 -0.66 -40.01 -28.00
CA ALA A 417 0.78 -39.88 -28.10
C ALA A 417 1.49 -41.18 -27.68
N ASP A 418 2.51 -41.56 -28.45
CA ASP A 418 3.33 -42.74 -28.16
C ASP A 418 4.28 -42.53 -26.96
N ALA A 419 5.09 -43.54 -26.64
CA ALA A 419 6.07 -43.48 -25.55
C ALA A 419 7.13 -42.38 -25.71
N THR A 420 7.31 -41.83 -26.92
CA THR A 420 8.22 -40.72 -27.22
C THR A 420 7.55 -39.36 -27.14
N GLY A 421 6.23 -39.31 -26.86
CA GLY A 421 5.47 -38.07 -26.84
C GLY A 421 5.11 -37.56 -28.24
N ARG A 422 5.01 -38.46 -29.23
CA ARG A 422 4.63 -38.13 -30.61
C ARG A 422 3.25 -38.70 -30.95
N ALA A 423 2.38 -37.88 -31.52
CA ALA A 423 1.09 -38.28 -32.09
C ALA A 423 1.05 -37.93 -33.58
N THR A 424 0.77 -38.90 -34.44
CA THR A 424 0.78 -38.74 -35.90
C THR A 424 -0.56 -39.14 -36.49
N MET A 425 -1.12 -38.30 -37.37
CA MET A 425 -2.37 -38.60 -38.07
C MET A 425 -2.23 -38.37 -39.58
N PRO A 426 -2.49 -39.37 -40.42
CA PRO A 426 -2.51 -39.18 -41.86
C PRO A 426 -3.69 -38.29 -42.26
N PHE A 427 -3.43 -37.33 -43.14
CA PHE A 427 -4.43 -36.41 -43.67
C PHE A 427 -4.26 -36.26 -45.18
N THR A 428 -5.37 -36.30 -45.92
CA THR A 428 -5.38 -36.02 -47.35
C THR A 428 -6.03 -34.67 -47.58
N VAL A 429 -5.28 -33.75 -48.19
CA VAL A 429 -5.79 -32.42 -48.56
C VAL A 429 -6.96 -32.62 -49.54
N PRO A 430 -8.13 -32.01 -49.30
CA PRO A 430 -9.26 -32.14 -50.22
C PRO A 430 -8.86 -31.78 -51.66
N ALA A 431 -9.29 -32.58 -52.64
CA ALA A 431 -8.93 -32.38 -54.04
C ALA A 431 -9.50 -31.07 -54.62
N ASP A 432 -10.55 -30.54 -54.01
CA ASP A 432 -11.23 -29.29 -54.34
C ASP A 432 -10.74 -28.10 -53.48
N ALA A 433 -9.66 -28.27 -52.72
CA ALA A 433 -9.16 -27.22 -51.85
C ALA A 433 -8.68 -25.99 -52.63
N VAL A 434 -9.17 -24.81 -52.22
CA VAL A 434 -8.81 -23.52 -52.83
C VAL A 434 -7.42 -23.12 -52.37
N PRO A 435 -6.56 -22.56 -53.26
CA PRO A 435 -5.28 -22.00 -52.86
C PRO A 435 -5.41 -20.96 -51.74
N GLY A 436 -4.59 -21.06 -50.71
CA GLY A 436 -4.66 -20.21 -49.53
C GLY A 436 -4.19 -20.89 -48.25
N GLY A 437 -4.24 -20.16 -47.13
CA GLY A 437 -3.85 -20.68 -45.83
C GLY A 437 -4.99 -21.46 -45.15
N LEU A 438 -4.70 -22.69 -44.74
CA LEU A 438 -5.57 -23.53 -43.93
C LEU A 438 -5.00 -23.63 -42.50
N THR A 439 -5.77 -23.23 -41.49
CA THR A 439 -5.38 -23.42 -40.09
C THR A 439 -5.66 -24.86 -39.67
N VAL A 440 -4.63 -25.51 -39.13
CA VAL A 440 -4.72 -26.81 -38.48
C VAL A 440 -4.55 -26.59 -36.98
N SER A 441 -5.51 -27.08 -36.20
CA SER A 441 -5.48 -27.04 -34.75
C SER A 441 -5.26 -28.43 -34.17
N ALA A 442 -4.40 -28.54 -33.17
CA ALA A 442 -4.25 -29.69 -32.29
C ALA A 442 -4.80 -29.31 -30.91
N TYR A 443 -5.92 -29.92 -30.52
CA TYR A 443 -6.56 -29.76 -29.22
C TYR A 443 -6.05 -30.84 -28.27
N LEU A 444 -5.44 -30.37 -27.18
CA LEU A 444 -4.86 -31.19 -26.12
C LEU A 444 -5.62 -30.96 -24.82
N THR A 445 -5.35 -31.76 -23.80
CA THR A 445 -6.02 -31.61 -22.49
C THR A 445 -5.68 -30.24 -21.89
N GLY A 446 -6.60 -29.29 -22.03
CA GLY A 446 -6.51 -27.94 -21.46
C GLY A 446 -5.83 -26.88 -22.33
N TYR A 447 -5.33 -27.19 -23.54
CA TYR A 447 -4.69 -26.19 -24.42
C TYR A 447 -4.76 -26.55 -25.92
N GLU A 448 -4.43 -25.58 -26.77
CA GLU A 448 -4.44 -25.70 -28.24
C GLU A 448 -3.08 -25.31 -28.84
N ARG A 449 -2.74 -25.95 -29.96
CA ARG A 449 -1.63 -25.54 -30.84
C ARG A 449 -2.15 -25.38 -32.26
N GLU A 450 -1.78 -24.26 -32.88
CA GLU A 450 -2.16 -23.97 -34.26
C GLU A 450 -0.92 -23.94 -35.15
N ALA A 451 -1.09 -24.38 -36.40
CA ALA A 451 -0.14 -24.19 -37.47
C ALA A 451 -0.90 -23.88 -38.77
N THR A 452 -0.25 -23.17 -39.69
CA THR A 452 -0.83 -22.81 -40.99
C THR A 452 -0.22 -23.66 -42.08
N LEU A 453 -1.08 -24.31 -42.85
CA LEU A 453 -0.75 -25.09 -44.04
C LEU A 453 -1.10 -24.26 -45.28
N THR A 454 -0.14 -24.00 -46.18
CA THR A 454 -0.40 -23.22 -47.40
C THR A 454 -0.73 -24.16 -48.55
N ILE A 455 -1.94 -24.03 -49.11
CA ILE A 455 -2.34 -24.77 -50.30
C ILE A 455 -1.93 -23.98 -51.53
N VAL A 456 -1.10 -24.57 -52.39
CA VAL A 456 -0.67 -23.97 -53.65
C VAL A 456 -1.23 -24.75 -54.82
N LYS A 457 -1.61 -24.02 -55.87
CA LYS A 457 -2.06 -24.64 -57.11
C LYS A 457 -0.89 -25.44 -57.70
N PRO A 458 -1.10 -26.68 -58.19
CA PRO A 458 -0.07 -27.36 -58.95
C PRO A 458 0.27 -26.50 -60.17
N GLU A 459 1.56 -26.25 -60.39
CA GLU A 459 2.02 -25.52 -61.55
C GLU A 459 1.58 -26.31 -62.79
N SER A 460 0.77 -25.67 -63.64
CA SER A 460 0.36 -26.29 -64.89
C SER A 460 1.63 -26.52 -65.71
N PRO A 461 1.82 -27.69 -66.37
CA PRO A 461 3.00 -27.91 -67.20
C PRO A 461 3.10 -26.75 -68.19
N GLN A 462 4.19 -25.97 -68.11
CA GLN A 462 4.47 -25.00 -69.15
C GLN A 462 4.69 -25.81 -70.43
N THR A 463 3.78 -25.68 -71.38
CA THR A 463 4.01 -26.06 -72.76
C THR A 463 5.31 -25.36 -73.19
N PRO A 464 6.37 -26.08 -73.63
CA PRO A 464 7.60 -25.44 -74.01
C PRO A 464 7.30 -24.46 -75.16
N GLU A 465 7.55 -23.19 -74.89
CA GLU A 465 7.51 -22.12 -75.87
C GLU A 465 8.53 -22.44 -76.97
N PRO A 466 8.18 -22.35 -78.27
CA PRO A 466 9.11 -22.68 -79.33
C PRO A 466 10.25 -21.66 -79.31
N SER A 467 11.47 -22.17 -79.15
CA SER A 467 12.70 -21.38 -79.19
C SER A 467 12.78 -20.57 -80.48
N GLU A 468 12.63 -19.25 -80.37
CA GLU A 468 12.91 -18.30 -81.44
C GLU A 468 14.44 -18.20 -81.65
N PRO A 469 14.93 -18.04 -82.90
CA PRO A 469 16.35 -18.16 -83.19
C PRO A 469 17.13 -16.94 -82.67
N SER A 470 18.27 -17.21 -82.05
CA SER A 470 19.23 -16.22 -81.57
C SER A 470 19.65 -15.26 -82.68
N ALA A 471 19.37 -13.97 -82.49
CA ALA A 471 20.02 -12.87 -83.22
C ALA A 471 21.23 -12.36 -82.40
N PRO A 472 22.28 -11.85 -83.07
CA PRO A 472 23.65 -11.94 -82.60
C PRO A 472 24.04 -10.87 -81.57
N HIS A 473 25.08 -11.21 -80.81
CA HIS A 473 25.85 -10.34 -79.93
C HIS A 473 26.03 -8.92 -80.49
N ALA A 474 25.47 -7.94 -79.78
CA ALA A 474 25.93 -6.56 -79.82
C ALA A 474 27.01 -6.40 -78.73
N SER A 475 28.15 -5.89 -79.17
CA SER A 475 29.42 -5.67 -78.49
C SER A 475 29.31 -4.88 -77.18
N GLU A 476 30.17 -5.25 -76.23
CA GLU A 476 30.54 -4.47 -75.05
C GLU A 476 30.90 -3.02 -75.44
N GLU A 477 30.04 -2.07 -75.08
CA GLU A 477 30.49 -0.70 -74.83
C GLU A 477 30.76 -0.52 -73.35
N SER A 478 32.03 -0.24 -73.07
CA SER A 478 32.61 0.06 -71.77
C SER A 478 31.87 1.19 -71.06
N MET A 479 31.30 0.90 -69.89
CA MET A 479 30.88 1.94 -68.94
C MET A 479 32.06 2.34 -68.04
N PRO A 480 32.26 3.65 -67.78
CA PRO A 480 33.40 4.17 -67.04
C PRO A 480 33.33 3.90 -65.52
N THR A 481 34.50 3.71 -64.93
CA THR A 481 34.76 3.24 -63.55
C THR A 481 34.29 4.13 -62.39
N TRP A 482 33.51 5.19 -62.63
CA TRP A 482 32.93 6.02 -61.56
C TRP A 482 31.50 5.61 -61.17
N ALA A 483 30.85 4.70 -61.89
CA ALA A 483 29.47 4.27 -61.62
C ALA A 483 29.34 3.14 -60.56
N VAL A 484 30.44 2.61 -60.01
CA VAL A 484 30.42 1.51 -59.01
C VAL A 484 30.51 2.02 -57.55
N ALA A 485 30.67 3.33 -57.32
CA ALA A 485 30.84 3.89 -55.98
C ALA A 485 29.56 4.47 -55.33
N VAL A 486 28.39 4.38 -55.98
CA VAL A 486 27.12 4.97 -55.46
C VAL A 486 26.10 3.93 -54.96
N LEU A 487 26.35 2.63 -55.16
CA LEU A 487 25.41 1.56 -54.74
C LEU A 487 25.88 0.70 -53.56
N SER A 488 27.05 0.96 -52.97
CA SER A 488 27.53 0.25 -51.76
C SER A 488 27.39 1.05 -50.45
N VAL A 489 26.83 2.27 -50.48
CA VAL A 489 26.61 3.11 -49.28
C VAL A 489 25.15 3.10 -48.79
N ILE A 490 24.22 2.45 -49.51
CA ILE A 490 22.80 2.36 -49.09
C ILE A 490 22.49 1.10 -48.26
N SER A 491 23.41 0.14 -48.15
CA SER A 491 23.14 -1.13 -47.43
C SER A 491 23.70 -1.22 -46.00
N THR A 492 24.42 -0.20 -45.51
CA THR A 492 24.97 -0.15 -44.14
C THR A 492 24.50 1.05 -43.33
N LEU A 493 23.26 1.51 -43.55
CA LEU A 493 22.59 2.48 -42.67
C LEU A 493 21.17 2.05 -42.23
N ALA A 494 20.79 0.79 -42.42
CA ALA A 494 19.49 0.24 -41.99
C ALA A 494 19.57 -0.64 -40.72
N ALA A 495 20.76 -0.93 -40.18
CA ALA A 495 20.93 -1.85 -39.06
C ALA A 495 21.26 -1.19 -37.70
N VAL A 496 21.29 0.14 -37.60
CA VAL A 496 21.59 0.85 -36.32
C VAL A 496 20.37 1.63 -35.78
N ILE A 497 19.22 1.64 -36.48
CA ILE A 497 18.02 2.40 -36.06
C ILE A 497 16.92 1.54 -35.42
N LEU A 498 17.09 0.22 -35.27
CA LEU A 498 16.08 -0.67 -34.63
C LEU A 498 16.46 -1.18 -33.23
N GLY A 499 17.43 -0.54 -32.55
CA GLY A 499 17.97 -1.01 -31.27
C GLY A 499 17.83 -0.10 -30.06
N ILE A 500 17.21 1.10 -30.14
CA ILE A 500 17.15 2.03 -29.00
C ILE A 500 15.71 2.50 -28.72
N GLY A 501 15.09 1.86 -27.73
CA GLY A 501 14.22 2.45 -26.70
C GLY A 501 13.03 3.33 -27.12
N LEU A 502 11.85 2.72 -27.21
CA LEU A 502 10.53 3.39 -27.29
C LEU A 502 10.08 4.05 -25.97
N ASN A 503 10.96 4.75 -25.24
CA ASN A 503 10.55 5.45 -24.00
C ASN A 503 11.24 6.81 -23.76
N SER A 504 11.67 7.50 -24.81
CA SER A 504 12.18 8.87 -24.69
C SER A 504 11.05 9.92 -24.73
N PRO A 505 10.94 10.82 -23.72
CA PRO A 505 9.95 11.90 -23.71
C PRO A 505 10.17 12.96 -24.81
N VAL A 506 11.34 12.96 -25.46
CA VAL A 506 11.67 13.88 -26.57
C VAL A 506 10.94 13.50 -27.86
N PHE A 507 10.66 12.22 -28.09
CA PHE A 507 9.99 11.74 -29.31
C PHE A 507 8.48 12.04 -29.30
N LYS A 508 7.85 12.05 -28.12
CA LYS A 508 6.43 12.45 -27.95
C LYS A 508 6.18 13.93 -28.23
N ALA A 509 7.18 14.80 -28.02
CA ALA A 509 7.04 16.23 -28.30
C ALA A 509 7.15 16.56 -29.81
N ALA A 510 7.80 15.70 -30.61
CA ALA A 510 7.99 15.92 -32.05
C ALA A 510 6.76 15.51 -32.90
N LEU A 511 6.00 14.48 -32.47
CA LEU A 511 4.80 14.04 -33.20
C LEU A 511 3.62 15.02 -33.09
N ASN A 512 3.54 15.83 -32.03
CA ASN A 512 2.43 16.77 -31.82
C ASN A 512 2.50 18.04 -32.70
N LYS A 513 3.53 18.17 -33.56
CA LYS A 513 3.71 19.34 -34.45
C LYS A 513 3.40 19.07 -35.93
N PHE A 514 3.00 17.84 -36.29
CA PHE A 514 2.75 17.45 -37.70
C PHE A 514 1.30 17.04 -38.00
N VAL A 515 0.35 17.27 -37.08
CA VAL A 515 -1.08 17.07 -37.35
C VAL A 515 -1.82 18.38 -37.09
N HIS A 516 -2.19 19.04 -38.20
CA HIS A 516 -3.11 20.18 -38.43
C HIS A 516 -2.46 21.39 -39.11
N PRO A 517 -3.03 21.92 -40.22
CA PRO A 517 -3.81 21.28 -41.29
C PRO A 517 -2.94 20.81 -42.48
#